data_AF-A0A940QRW6-F1
#
_entry.id   AF-A0A940QRW6-F1
#
_cell.length_a   1.000
_cell.length_b   1.000
_cell.length_c   1.000
_cell.angle_alpha   90.00
_cell.angle_beta   90.00
_cell.angle_gamma   90.00
#
_symmetry.space_group_name_H-M   'P 1'
#
loop_
_entity.id
_entity.type
_entity.pdbx_description
1 polymer ?
#
loop_
_entity_poly.entity_id
_entity_poly.type
_entity_poly.pdbx_seq_one_letter_code
_entity_poly.pdbx_strand_id
1 'polypeptide(L)'
;SGTIWFFTFGLLLIGWMIDLFLIPSMDRHADFRYRSGNLNYTVAWILLTFLGFFGIHRFYMGKWFTGIVYLLSGGLFGIGYLYDLWTLNDQVSLINSRP
;
A
#
# COMPACT_ATOMS: atom_id res chain seq x y z
N SER A 1 -2.89 17.90 1.94
CA SER A 1 -2.28 18.91 1.05
C SER A 1 -1.49 19.93 1.85
N GLY A 2 -0.15 19.79 1.87
CA GLY A 2 0.78 20.65 2.62
C GLY A 2 0.96 22.08 2.09
N THR A 3 0.33 22.41 0.97
CA THR A 3 0.35 23.76 0.38
C THR A 3 -0.41 24.79 1.21
N ILE A 4 -1.46 24.38 1.94
CA ILE A 4 -2.18 25.27 2.87
C ILE A 4 -1.30 25.68 4.06
N TRP A 5 -0.34 24.82 4.44
CA TRP A 5 0.58 24.99 5.57
C TRP A 5 1.81 25.86 5.23
N PHE A 6 2.23 25.82 3.97
CA PHE A 6 3.33 26.63 3.44
C PHE A 6 2.95 28.12 3.34
N PHE A 7 1.71 28.43 2.95
CA PHE A 7 1.24 29.82 2.75
C PHE A 7 0.76 30.53 4.02
N THR A 8 0.60 29.82 5.15
CA THR A 8 0.26 30.42 6.47
C THR A 8 1.48 30.65 7.38
N PHE A 9 2.72 30.50 6.89
CA PHE A 9 3.93 30.70 7.69
C PHE A 9 3.97 29.86 8.99
N GLY A 10 3.38 28.66 8.99
CA GLY A 10 3.29 27.82 10.19
C GLY A 10 2.68 28.53 11.42
N LEU A 11 1.82 29.52 11.23
CA LEU A 11 1.07 30.36 12.17
C LEU A 11 1.77 30.99 13.42
N LEU A 12 2.93 30.54 13.91
CA LEU A 12 3.81 31.12 14.98
C LEU A 12 4.72 30.01 15.55
N LEU A 13 5.60 29.37 14.76
CA LEU A 13 6.60 28.40 15.27
C LEU A 13 6.04 27.15 16.03
N ILE A 14 4.74 26.88 16.06
CA ILE A 14 4.21 25.78 16.88
C ILE A 14 4.18 24.45 16.13
N GLY A 15 3.84 24.44 14.83
CA GLY A 15 3.64 23.14 14.16
C GLY A 15 4.92 22.42 13.74
N TRP A 16 6.10 23.07 13.64
CA TRP A 16 7.36 22.32 13.47
C TRP A 16 7.74 21.56 14.76
N MET A 17 7.38 22.08 15.94
CA MET A 17 7.54 21.35 17.20
C MET A 17 6.59 20.15 17.27
N ILE A 18 5.35 20.30 16.80
CA ILE A 18 4.40 19.18 16.72
C ILE A 18 4.92 18.11 15.76
N ASP A 19 5.44 18.52 14.60
CA ASP A 19 5.99 17.60 13.59
C ASP A 19 7.21 16.82 14.12
N LEU A 20 8.05 17.45 14.96
CA LEU A 20 9.20 16.82 15.63
C LEU A 20 8.80 15.65 16.55
N PHE A 21 7.56 15.62 17.06
CA PHE A 21 7.01 14.50 17.82
C PHE A 21 6.06 13.61 17.01
N LEU A 22 5.42 14.15 15.97
CA LEU A 22 4.46 13.43 15.13
C LEU A 22 5.17 12.48 14.16
N ILE A 23 6.25 12.93 13.49
CA ILE A 23 7.02 12.11 12.54
C ILE A 23 7.61 10.86 13.23
N PRO A 24 8.26 10.94 14.41
CA PRO A 24 8.72 9.73 15.11
C PRO A 24 7.59 8.82 15.58
N SER A 25 6.41 9.35 15.89
CA SER A 25 5.25 8.54 16.27
C SER A 25 4.70 7.75 15.08
N MET A 26 4.67 8.39 13.91
CA MET A 26 4.28 7.79 12.64
C MET A 26 5.32 6.76 12.17
N ASP A 27 6.60 7.05 12.35
CA ASP A 27 7.72 6.14 12.07
C ASP A 27 7.67 4.89 12.98
N ARG A 28 7.39 5.06 14.27
CA ARG A 28 7.18 3.93 15.20
C ARG A 28 5.93 3.09 14.91
N HIS A 29 4.94 3.65 14.23
CA HIS A 29 3.78 2.88 13.71
C HIS A 29 4.07 2.25 12.33
N ALA A 30 5.08 2.74 11.62
CA ALA A 30 5.45 2.25 10.30
C ALA A 30 6.25 0.94 10.34
N ASP A 31 6.97 0.68 11.43
CA ASP A 31 8.00 -0.38 11.42
C ASP A 31 7.52 -1.82 11.64
N PHE A 32 6.30 -2.12 12.10
CA PHE A 32 5.91 -3.53 12.36
C PHE A 32 4.44 -3.87 12.07
N ARG A 33 4.06 -3.84 10.79
CA ARG A 33 2.81 -4.48 10.32
C ARG A 33 3.00 -5.44 9.14
N TYR A 34 4.21 -5.94 8.95
CA TYR A 34 4.50 -6.95 7.94
C TYR A 34 4.88 -8.26 8.62
N ARG A 35 4.05 -9.29 8.44
CA ARG A 35 4.38 -10.64 8.88
C ARG A 35 5.31 -11.25 7.82
N SER A 36 6.53 -11.59 8.23
CA SER A 36 7.41 -12.46 7.45
C SER A 36 6.71 -13.80 7.26
N GLY A 37 6.50 -14.16 6.00
CA GLY A 37 5.88 -15.43 5.59
C GLY A 37 6.36 -15.81 4.20
N ASN A 38 5.64 -16.71 3.54
CA ASN A 38 6.07 -17.26 2.25
C ASN A 38 6.02 -16.24 1.10
N LEU A 39 5.16 -15.22 1.19
CA LEU A 39 5.04 -14.16 0.20
C LEU A 39 5.86 -12.93 0.59
N ASN A 40 6.62 -12.41 -0.36
CA ASN A 40 7.46 -11.24 -0.18
C ASN A 40 6.70 -9.96 -0.62
N TYR A 41 6.66 -8.97 0.28
CA TYR A 41 5.99 -7.69 0.03
C TYR A 41 6.59 -6.92 -1.14
N THR A 42 7.92 -6.88 -1.25
CA THR A 42 8.63 -6.20 -2.34
C THR A 42 8.27 -6.82 -3.69
N VAL A 43 8.24 -8.15 -3.78
CA VAL A 43 7.84 -8.85 -5.02
C VAL A 43 6.39 -8.54 -5.37
N ALA A 44 5.48 -8.57 -4.38
CA ALA A 44 4.07 -8.24 -4.59
C ALA A 44 3.90 -6.80 -5.12
N TRP A 45 4.65 -5.83 -4.58
CA TRP A 45 4.64 -4.44 -5.02
C TRP A 45 5.23 -4.27 -6.43
N ILE A 46 6.35 -4.93 -6.74
CA ILE A 46 6.93 -4.90 -8.10
C ILE A 46 5.92 -5.45 -9.11
N LEU A 47 5.28 -6.58 -8.80
CA LEU A 47 4.25 -7.17 -9.67
C LEU A 47 3.04 -6.24 -9.83
N LEU A 48 2.60 -5.57 -8.78
CA LEU A 48 1.52 -4.58 -8.88
C LEU A 48 1.95 -3.40 -9.76
N THR A 49 3.13 -2.80 -9.54
CA THR A 49 3.57 -1.62 -10.28
C THR A 49 3.69 -1.87 -11.79
N PHE A 50 4.31 -2.97 -12.20
CA PHE A 50 4.57 -3.22 -13.62
C PHE A 50 3.46 -4.03 -14.31
N LEU A 51 2.83 -4.96 -13.60
CA LEU A 51 1.87 -5.92 -14.17
C LEU A 51 0.48 -5.86 -13.49
N GLY A 52 0.24 -4.87 -12.63
CA GLY A 52 -0.99 -4.76 -11.85
C GLY A 52 -2.25 -4.52 -12.69
N PHE A 53 -2.11 -3.82 -13.83
CA PHE A 53 -3.21 -3.65 -14.79
C PHE A 53 -3.73 -4.99 -15.34
N PHE A 54 -2.83 -5.96 -15.52
CA PHE A 54 -3.18 -7.33 -15.93
C PHE A 54 -3.60 -8.22 -14.75
N GLY A 55 -3.48 -7.73 -13.51
CA GLY A 55 -3.82 -8.46 -12.30
C GLY A 55 -2.84 -9.57 -11.90
N ILE A 56 -1.60 -9.55 -12.40
CA ILE A 56 -0.68 -10.68 -12.24
C ILE A 56 -0.23 -10.87 -10.78
N HIS A 57 -0.16 -9.78 -10.00
CA HIS A 57 0.09 -9.83 -8.56
C HIS A 57 -0.94 -10.68 -7.79
N ARG A 58 -2.16 -10.84 -8.31
CA ARG A 58 -3.20 -11.69 -7.69
C ARG A 58 -2.89 -13.18 -7.85
N PHE A 59 -2.23 -13.59 -8.93
CA PHE A 59 -1.75 -14.97 -9.08
C PHE A 59 -0.62 -15.29 -8.10
N TYR A 60 0.28 -14.32 -7.85
CA TYR A 60 1.32 -14.46 -6.82
C TYR A 60 0.73 -14.67 -5.42
N MET A 61 -0.38 -14.01 -5.11
CA MET A 61 -1.14 -14.21 -3.86
C MET A 61 -2.06 -15.45 -3.86
N GLY A 62 -2.04 -16.28 -4.91
CA GLY A 62 -2.91 -17.47 -5.03
C GLY A 62 -4.39 -17.17 -5.31
N LYS A 63 -4.76 -15.92 -5.61
CA LYS A 63 -6.14 -15.47 -5.88
C LYS A 63 -6.52 -15.65 -7.36
N TRP A 64 -6.40 -16.87 -7.86
CA TRP A 64 -6.56 -17.23 -9.28
C TRP A 64 -7.84 -16.71 -9.93
N PHE A 65 -9.00 -16.90 -9.29
CA PHE A 65 -10.27 -16.45 -9.85
C PHE A 65 -10.29 -14.94 -10.10
N THR A 66 -9.88 -14.14 -9.12
CA THR A 66 -9.84 -12.68 -9.27
C THR A 66 -8.72 -12.21 -10.20
N GLY A 67 -7.63 -12.96 -10.31
CA GLY A 67 -6.57 -12.70 -11.30
C GLY A 67 -7.08 -12.89 -12.73
N ILE A 68 -7.83 -13.97 -13.00
CA ILE A 68 -8.44 -14.21 -14.32
C ILE A 68 -9.45 -13.10 -14.66
N VAL A 69 -10.27 -12.70 -13.68
CA VAL A 69 -11.19 -11.56 -13.87
C VAL A 69 -10.41 -10.30 -14.26
N TYR A 70 -9.33 -9.98 -13.56
CA TYR A 70 -8.49 -8.82 -13.89
C TYR A 70 -7.86 -8.94 -15.27
N LEU A 71 -7.39 -10.12 -15.66
CA LEU A 71 -6.76 -10.35 -16.96
C LEU A 71 -7.75 -10.17 -18.12
N LEU A 72 -8.99 -10.65 -17.96
CA LEU A 72 -10.06 -10.51 -18.95
C LEU A 72 -10.69 -9.12 -19.00
N SER A 73 -10.54 -8.33 -17.92
CA SER A 73 -11.16 -7.00 -17.79
C SER A 73 -10.18 -5.83 -17.81
N GLY A 74 -8.87 -6.10 -17.82
CA GLY A 74 -7.82 -5.10 -17.63
C GLY A 74 -7.83 -4.49 -16.21
N GLY A 75 -8.15 -5.29 -15.18
CA GLY A 75 -8.30 -4.81 -13.81
C GLY A 75 -9.54 -3.91 -13.63
N LEU A 76 -10.65 -4.30 -14.27
CA LEU A 76 -11.95 -3.63 -14.35
C LEU A 76 -11.89 -2.08 -14.38
N PHE A 77 -11.35 -1.52 -15.46
CA PHE A 77 -11.19 -0.07 -15.72
C PHE A 77 -10.25 0.67 -14.75
N GLY A 78 -9.35 -0.02 -14.06
CA GLY A 78 -8.34 0.59 -13.19
C GLY A 78 -8.80 0.85 -11.75
N ILE A 79 -10.09 0.72 -11.45
CA ILE A 79 -10.60 0.81 -10.06
C ILE A 79 -10.01 -0.32 -9.22
N GLY A 80 -9.93 -1.52 -9.79
CA GLY A 80 -9.33 -2.66 -9.12
C GLY A 80 -7.85 -2.46 -8.79
N TYR A 81 -7.12 -1.83 -9.72
CA TYR A 81 -5.72 -1.45 -9.51
C TYR A 81 -5.57 -0.45 -8.35
N LEU A 82 -6.41 0.58 -8.30
CA LEU A 82 -6.41 1.56 -7.20
C LEU A 82 -6.74 0.93 -5.84
N TYR A 83 -7.71 0.03 -5.80
CA TYR A 83 -8.03 -0.71 -4.60
C TYR A 83 -6.81 -1.50 -4.11
N ASP A 84 -6.14 -2.22 -5.01
CA ASP A 84 -4.97 -3.02 -4.65
C ASP A 84 -3.78 -2.16 -4.19
N LEU A 85 -3.59 -0.94 -4.69
CA LEU A 85 -2.55 -0.01 -4.18
C LEU A 85 -2.69 0.28 -2.68
N TRP A 86 -3.92 0.32 -2.15
CA TRP A 86 -4.15 0.62 -0.74
C TRP A 86 -4.15 -0.61 0.15
N THR A 87 -4.61 -1.75 -0.35
CA THR A 87 -4.82 -2.95 0.50
C THR A 87 -3.77 -4.06 0.29
N LEU A 88 -2.84 -3.96 -0.68
CA LEU A 88 -1.86 -5.01 -0.97
C LEU A 88 -1.12 -5.53 0.28
N ASN A 89 -0.68 -4.60 1.12
CA ASN A 89 0.05 -4.87 2.36
C ASN A 89 -0.76 -5.74 3.35
N ASP A 90 -2.04 -5.43 3.52
CA ASP A 90 -2.97 -6.20 4.36
C ASP A 90 -3.29 -7.57 3.75
N GLN A 91 -3.41 -7.63 2.42
CA GLN A 91 -3.66 -8.89 1.73
C GLN A 91 -2.48 -9.86 1.89
N VAL A 92 -1.25 -9.38 1.69
CA VAL A 92 -0.04 -10.19 1.84
C VAL A 92 0.18 -10.60 3.29
N SER A 93 -0.03 -9.69 4.25
CA SER A 93 0.09 -10.02 5.68
C SER A 93 -0.95 -11.05 6.13
N LEU A 94 -2.19 -10.95 5.66
CA LEU A 94 -3.23 -11.93 5.93
C LEU A 94 -2.86 -13.30 5.39
N ILE A 95 -2.36 -13.39 4.16
CA ILE A 95 -1.94 -14.66 3.56
C ILE A 95 -0.75 -15.25 4.31
N ASN A 96 0.25 -14.45 4.64
CA ASN A 96 1.40 -14.87 5.44
C ASN A 96 1.04 -15.27 6.88
N SER A 97 -0.10 -14.80 7.41
CA SER A 97 -0.58 -15.15 8.75
C SER A 97 -1.40 -16.45 8.80
N ARG A 98 -1.78 -17.01 7.65
CA ARG A 98 -2.46 -18.30 7.59
C ARG A 98 -1.45 -19.42 7.87
N PRO A 99 -1.83 -20.42 8.70
CA PRO A 99 -0.98 -21.55 9.04
C PRO A 99 -0.72 -22.45 7.83
#